data_AF-A0A1V5QZ24-F1
#
_entry.id   AF-A0A1V5QZ24-F1
#
_cell.length_a   1.000
_cell.length_b   1.000
_cell.length_c   1.000
_cell.angle_alpha   90.00
_cell.angle_beta   90.00
_cell.angle_gamma   90.00
#
_symmetry.space_group_name_H-M   'P 1'
#
loop_
_entity.id
_entity.type
_entity.pdbx_description
1 polymer ?
#
loop_
_entity_poly.entity_id
_entity_poly.type
_entity_poly.pdbx_seq_one_letter_code
_entity_poly.pdbx_strand_id
1 'polypeptide(L)'
;MKRFNPSSHQPERALQAWVILVGAATNRQILTYQLLSEKMFGKPAAGVLDDILGHIAFYCMDHNLPPLTAIVVNKETGNPGADIPLEPIRYGEARESVYKFGIEWFDVYPPTVEELAESFAKHTKA
;
A
#
# COMPACT_ATOMS: atom_id res chain seq x y z
N MET A 1 -16.11 19.81 -3.90
CA MET A 1 -15.63 18.57 -3.26
C MET A 1 -14.21 18.30 -3.73
N LYS A 2 -13.23 18.20 -2.82
CA LYS A 2 -11.85 17.84 -3.18
C LYS A 2 -11.84 16.39 -3.71
N ARG A 3 -11.10 16.13 -4.78
CA ARG A 3 -10.92 14.78 -5.38
C ARG A 3 -9.43 14.56 -5.61
N PHE A 4 -8.99 13.30 -5.59
CA PHE A 4 -7.63 12.94 -6.00
C PHE A 4 -7.43 13.28 -7.48
N ASN A 5 -6.34 13.98 -7.82
CA ASN A 5 -6.06 14.45 -9.18
C ASN A 5 -4.96 13.58 -9.83
N PRO A 6 -5.04 13.18 -11.11
CA PRO A 6 -3.93 12.59 -11.89
C PRO A 6 -2.56 13.22 -11.65
N SER A 7 -2.49 14.52 -11.41
CA SER A 7 -1.26 15.27 -11.11
C SER A 7 -0.97 15.46 -9.62
N SER A 8 -1.69 14.80 -8.72
CA SER A 8 -1.45 14.84 -7.27
C SER A 8 -0.07 14.27 -6.93
N HIS A 9 0.53 14.82 -5.88
CA HIS A 9 1.83 14.37 -5.39
C HIS A 9 1.72 12.94 -4.84
N GLN A 10 2.83 12.19 -4.84
CA GLN A 10 2.87 10.78 -4.42
C GLN A 10 2.24 10.53 -3.02
N PRO A 11 2.44 11.37 -1.99
CA PRO A 11 1.80 11.17 -0.68
C PRO A 11 0.26 11.22 -0.72
N GLU A 12 -0.33 12.10 -1.54
CA GLU A 12 -1.79 12.17 -1.70
C GLU A 12 -2.32 10.91 -2.40
N ARG A 13 -1.54 10.33 -3.32
CA ARG A 13 -1.86 9.06 -3.96
C ARG A 13 -1.65 7.88 -3.04
N ALA A 14 -0.69 7.94 -2.12
CA ALA A 14 -0.52 6.95 -1.07
C ALA A 14 -1.75 6.91 -0.14
N LEU A 15 -2.33 8.07 0.22
CA LEU A 15 -3.58 8.10 0.98
C LEU A 15 -4.74 7.47 0.19
N GLN A 16 -4.84 7.71 -1.12
CA GLN A 16 -5.85 7.04 -1.94
C GLN A 16 -5.64 5.52 -1.97
N ALA A 17 -4.40 5.07 -2.17
CA ALA A 17 -4.06 3.65 -2.16
C ALA A 17 -4.38 3.01 -0.80
N TRP A 18 -4.07 3.67 0.32
CA TRP A 18 -4.41 3.23 1.67
C TRP A 18 -5.89 2.84 1.79
N VAL A 19 -6.80 3.73 1.37
CA VAL A 19 -8.25 3.49 1.44
C VAL A 19 -8.66 2.27 0.61
N ILE A 20 -8.08 2.11 -0.58
CA ILE A 20 -8.35 0.96 -1.46
C ILE A 20 -7.84 -0.33 -0.80
N LEU A 21 -6.64 -0.30 -0.23
CA LEU A 21 -5.99 -1.48 0.35
C LEU A 21 -6.65 -1.92 1.65
N VAL A 22 -7.11 -1.01 2.50
CA VAL A 22 -7.93 -1.35 3.69
C VAL A 22 -9.21 -2.09 3.28
N GLY A 23 -9.90 -1.59 2.25
CA GLY A 23 -11.06 -2.27 1.68
C GLY A 23 -10.72 -3.67 1.15
N ALA A 24 -9.59 -3.83 0.46
CA ALA A 24 -9.14 -5.14 -0.03
C ALA A 24 -8.73 -6.09 1.11
N ALA A 25 -8.01 -5.60 2.12
CA ALA A 25 -7.53 -6.36 3.27
C ALA A 25 -8.68 -6.97 4.07
N THR A 26 -9.71 -6.18 4.36
CA THR A 26 -10.90 -6.60 5.11
C THR A 26 -11.73 -7.64 4.34
N ASN A 27 -11.64 -7.66 3.00
CA ASN A 27 -12.29 -8.64 2.14
C ASN A 27 -11.37 -9.81 1.74
N ARG A 28 -10.17 -9.91 2.34
CA ARG A 28 -9.14 -10.91 2.01
C ARG A 28 -8.80 -10.97 0.51
N GLN A 29 -8.75 -9.81 -0.13
CA GLN A 29 -8.48 -9.67 -1.56
C GLN A 29 -7.02 -9.32 -1.82
N ILE A 30 -6.48 -9.91 -2.90
CA ILE A 30 -5.19 -9.53 -3.48
C ILE A 30 -5.46 -8.57 -4.64
N LEU A 31 -4.66 -7.52 -4.77
CA LEU A 31 -4.67 -6.63 -5.93
C LEU A 31 -3.39 -6.82 -6.74
N THR A 32 -3.50 -6.83 -8.06
CA THR A 32 -2.30 -6.66 -8.90
C THR A 32 -1.91 -5.19 -8.96
N TYR A 33 -0.64 -4.89 -9.25
CA TYR A 33 -0.21 -3.51 -9.52
C TYR A 33 -1.08 -2.84 -10.60
N GLN A 34 -1.42 -3.58 -11.66
CA GLN A 34 -2.32 -3.08 -12.70
C GLN A 34 -3.70 -2.72 -12.12
N LEU A 35 -4.34 -3.64 -11.39
CA LEU A 35 -5.68 -3.41 -10.83
C LEU A 35 -5.69 -2.25 -9.82
N LEU A 36 -4.65 -2.12 -9.00
CA LEU A 36 -4.49 -0.98 -8.10
C LEU A 36 -4.38 0.32 -8.88
N SER A 37 -3.54 0.37 -9.91
CA SER A 37 -3.37 1.57 -10.76
C SER A 37 -4.68 1.95 -11.49
N GLU A 38 -5.45 0.98 -11.97
CA GLU A 38 -6.74 1.21 -12.62
C GLU A 38 -7.76 1.80 -11.62
N LYS A 39 -7.79 1.30 -10.38
CA LYS A 39 -8.64 1.88 -9.32
C LYS A 39 -8.23 3.30 -8.94
N MET A 40 -6.94 3.60 -8.97
CA MET A 40 -6.40 4.92 -8.56
C MET A 40 -6.51 5.99 -9.66
N PHE A 41 -6.21 5.60 -10.90
CA PHE A 41 -6.00 6.52 -12.02
C PHE A 41 -7.03 6.35 -13.15
N GLY A 42 -7.84 5.29 -13.12
CA GLY A 42 -8.75 4.94 -14.21
C GLY A 42 -8.05 4.35 -15.43
N LYS A 43 -6.74 4.04 -15.33
CA LYS A 43 -5.93 3.47 -16.41
C LYS A 43 -4.76 2.64 -15.85
N PRO A 44 -4.21 1.68 -16.62
CA PRO A 44 -2.99 0.99 -16.25
C PRO A 44 -1.81 1.96 -16.09
N ALA A 45 -1.18 1.95 -14.92
CA ALA A 45 -0.01 2.76 -14.61
C ALA A 45 0.83 2.09 -13.50
N ALA A 46 1.19 0.82 -13.68
CA ALA A 46 1.92 0.05 -12.66
C ALA A 46 3.30 0.64 -12.33
N GLY A 47 3.98 1.26 -13.30
CA GLY A 47 5.35 1.78 -13.15
C GLY A 47 5.51 3.03 -12.27
N VAL A 48 4.42 3.59 -11.73
CA VAL A 48 4.47 4.75 -10.80
C VAL A 48 4.04 4.40 -9.38
N LEU A 49 3.76 3.12 -9.10
CA LEU A 49 3.23 2.68 -7.81
C LEU A 49 4.31 2.46 -6.75
N ASP A 50 5.58 2.37 -7.13
CA ASP A 50 6.64 1.99 -6.21
C ASP A 50 6.78 2.99 -5.04
N ASP A 51 7.07 4.25 -5.34
CA ASP A 51 7.14 5.30 -4.30
C ASP A 51 5.83 5.44 -3.52
N ILE A 52 4.69 5.36 -4.20
CA ILE A 52 3.35 5.44 -3.60
C ILE A 52 3.14 4.34 -2.55
N LEU A 53 3.54 3.11 -2.87
CA LEU A 53 3.45 1.98 -1.95
C LEU A 53 4.53 2.05 -0.87
N GLY A 54 5.70 2.61 -1.19
CA GLY A 54 6.76 2.90 -0.22
C GLY A 54 6.25 3.76 0.94
N HIS A 55 5.51 4.83 0.66
CA HIS A 55 4.88 5.66 1.70
C HIS A 55 4.06 4.83 2.70
N ILE A 56 3.23 3.90 2.19
CA ILE A 56 2.39 3.04 3.02
C ILE A 56 3.22 2.01 3.77
N ALA A 57 4.19 1.38 3.10
CA ALA A 57 5.05 0.36 3.69
C ALA A 57 5.84 0.91 4.88
N PHE A 58 6.45 2.09 4.72
CA PHE A 58 7.20 2.74 5.78
C PHE A 58 6.31 3.25 6.91
N TYR A 59 5.12 3.77 6.60
CA TYR A 59 4.15 4.12 7.64
C TYR A 59 3.73 2.89 8.46
N CYS A 60 3.43 1.76 7.81
CA CYS A 60 3.12 0.52 8.52
C CYS A 60 4.28 0.07 9.41
N MET A 61 5.52 0.19 8.92
CA MET A 61 6.73 -0.14 9.67
C MET A 61 6.90 0.76 10.90
N ASP A 62 6.78 2.08 10.75
CA ASP A 62 6.95 3.05 11.83
C ASP A 62 5.90 2.90 12.95
N HIS A 63 4.70 2.40 12.58
CA HIS A 63 3.57 2.25 13.50
C HIS A 63 3.32 0.80 13.95
N ASN A 64 4.22 -0.14 13.63
CA ASN A 64 4.07 -1.58 13.93
C ASN A 64 2.75 -2.19 13.41
N LEU A 65 2.26 -1.70 12.28
CA LEU A 65 1.10 -2.26 11.59
C LEU A 65 1.51 -3.41 10.67
N PRO A 66 0.60 -4.35 10.38
CA PRO A 66 0.84 -5.36 9.34
C PRO A 66 1.18 -4.67 8.01
N PRO A 67 2.07 -5.26 7.18
CA PRO A 67 2.55 -4.64 5.96
C PRO A 67 1.44 -4.61 4.90
N LEU A 68 0.61 -3.57 4.91
CA LEU A 68 -0.60 -3.47 4.07
C LEU A 68 -0.30 -3.61 2.58
N THR A 69 0.91 -3.28 2.12
CA THR A 69 1.33 -3.45 0.73
C THR A 69 1.58 -4.91 0.33
N ALA A 70 1.64 -5.86 1.26
CA ALA A 70 1.85 -7.29 0.98
C ALA A 70 0.67 -7.97 0.23
N ILE A 71 -0.48 -7.31 0.14
CA ILE A 71 -1.62 -7.75 -0.68
C ILE A 71 -1.58 -7.19 -2.11
N VAL A 72 -0.56 -6.39 -2.45
CA VAL A 72 -0.30 -5.93 -3.82
C VAL A 72 0.77 -6.81 -4.46
N VAL A 73 0.43 -7.45 -5.58
CA VAL A 73 1.29 -8.48 -6.17
C VAL A 73 1.54 -8.29 -7.66
N ASN A 74 2.62 -8.88 -8.15
CA ASN A 74 2.84 -9.10 -9.56
C ASN A 74 1.84 -10.14 -10.09
N LYS A 75 1.27 -9.88 -11.27
CA LYS A 75 0.23 -10.71 -11.89
C LYS A 75 0.73 -12.11 -12.28
N GLU A 76 1.99 -12.24 -12.68
CA GLU A 76 2.58 -13.49 -13.15
C GLU A 76 3.08 -14.35 -11.99
N THR A 77 3.74 -13.74 -11.00
CA THR A 77 4.36 -14.47 -9.89
C THR A 77 3.46 -14.64 -8.68
N GLY A 78 2.42 -13.80 -8.52
CA GLY A 78 1.56 -13.78 -7.33
C GLY A 78 2.26 -13.28 -6.06
N ASN A 79 3.47 -12.75 -6.20
CA ASN A 79 4.30 -12.27 -5.12
C ASN A 79 4.29 -10.73 -5.05
N PRO A 80 4.46 -10.13 -3.86
CA PRO A 80 4.73 -8.71 -3.73
C PRO A 80 6.00 -8.28 -4.48
N GLY A 81 6.18 -6.96 -4.62
CA GLY A 81 7.36 -6.37 -5.27
C GLY A 81 8.65 -6.71 -4.52
N ALA A 82 9.77 -6.67 -5.24
CA ALA A 82 11.09 -6.98 -4.67
C ALA A 82 11.53 -5.95 -3.62
N ASP A 83 10.92 -4.77 -3.62
CA ASP A 83 11.23 -3.65 -2.72
C ASP A 83 10.61 -3.82 -1.32
N ILE A 84 9.83 -4.88 -1.10
CA ILE A 84 9.44 -5.27 0.26
C ILE A 84 10.63 -6.02 0.89
N PRO A 85 11.19 -5.57 2.03
CA PRO A 85 12.34 -6.19 2.68
C PRO A 85 11.93 -7.49 3.41
N LEU A 86 11.34 -8.43 2.69
CA LEU A 86 10.88 -9.73 3.16
C LEU A 86 11.43 -10.80 2.23
N GLU A 87 11.89 -11.90 2.82
CA GLU A 87 12.22 -13.09 2.03
C GLU A 87 10.97 -13.67 1.36
N PRO A 88 11.07 -14.19 0.12
CA PRO A 88 9.91 -14.70 -0.62
C PRO A 88 9.07 -15.74 0.12
N ILE A 89 9.70 -16.57 0.96
CA ILE A 89 9.00 -17.58 1.77
C ILE A 89 8.01 -16.96 2.77
N ARG A 90 8.25 -15.70 3.16
CA ARG A 90 7.45 -14.96 4.14
C ARG A 90 6.33 -14.12 3.53
N TYR A 91 6.23 -14.06 2.20
CA TYR A 91 5.17 -13.30 1.53
C TYR A 91 3.77 -13.80 1.89
N GLY A 92 3.60 -15.12 2.03
CA GLY A 92 2.35 -15.71 2.51
C GLY A 92 2.01 -15.29 3.93
N GLU A 93 2.99 -15.34 4.85
CA GLU A 93 2.82 -14.95 6.25
C GLU A 93 2.46 -13.47 6.39
N ALA A 94 3.18 -12.60 5.68
CA ALA A 94 2.94 -11.16 5.66
C ALA A 94 1.52 -10.84 5.18
N ARG A 95 1.08 -11.50 4.10
CA ARG A 95 -0.28 -11.35 3.59
C ARG A 95 -1.34 -11.83 4.58
N GLU A 96 -1.13 -12.99 5.20
CA GLU A 96 -2.06 -13.49 6.22
C GLU A 96 -2.12 -12.59 7.45
N SER A 97 -1.03 -11.92 7.83
CA SER A 97 -1.05 -10.95 8.93
C SER A 97 -1.96 -9.74 8.63
N VAL A 98 -1.95 -9.24 7.40
CA VAL A 98 -2.84 -8.16 6.93
C VAL A 98 -4.30 -8.59 7.02
N TYR A 99 -4.61 -9.83 6.63
CA TYR A 99 -5.97 -10.35 6.69
C TYR A 99 -6.46 -10.66 8.10
N LYS A 100 -5.57 -11.12 8.99
CA LYS A 100 -5.90 -11.39 10.39
C LYS A 100 -6.20 -10.12 11.16
N PHE A 101 -5.54 -9.01 10.83
CA PHE A 101 -5.87 -7.69 11.36
C PHE A 101 -7.29 -7.27 11.00
N GLY A 102 -7.78 -7.66 9.81
CA GLY A 102 -9.22 -7.78 9.54
C GLY A 102 -10.01 -6.49 9.81
N ILE A 103 -11.01 -6.56 10.70
CA ILE A 103 -11.89 -5.42 11.02
C ILE A 103 -11.13 -4.29 11.73
N GLU A 104 -10.00 -4.59 12.40
CA GLU A 104 -9.20 -3.59 13.12
C GLU A 104 -8.63 -2.53 12.16
N TRP A 105 -8.55 -2.81 10.86
CA TRP A 105 -8.20 -1.80 9.85
C TRP A 105 -9.17 -0.60 9.85
N PHE A 106 -10.42 -0.78 10.27
CA PHE A 106 -11.38 0.32 10.37
C PHE A 106 -11.30 1.09 11.69
N ASP A 107 -10.60 0.54 12.69
CA ASP A 107 -10.33 1.20 13.98
C ASP A 107 -9.02 2.01 13.94
N VAL A 108 -8.19 1.80 12.91
CA VAL A 108 -7.00 2.63 12.65
C VAL A 108 -7.42 3.92 11.95
N TYR A 109 -7.15 5.06 12.58
CA TYR A 109 -7.28 6.35 11.91
C TYR A 109 -6.46 6.36 10.63
N PRO A 110 -7.05 6.70 9.46
CA PRO A 110 -6.30 6.81 8.23
C PRO A 110 -5.16 7.81 8.39
N PRO A 111 -3.95 7.51 7.91
CA PRO A 111 -2.83 8.43 8.01
C PRO A 111 -3.12 9.71 7.24
N THR A 112 -2.54 10.81 7.71
CA THR A 112 -2.50 12.06 6.97
C THR A 112 -1.53 11.98 5.81
N VAL A 113 -1.67 12.90 4.85
CA VAL A 113 -0.74 13.01 3.71
C VAL A 113 0.67 13.34 4.20
N GLU A 114 0.76 14.12 5.27
CA GLU A 114 1.98 14.56 5.93
C GLU A 114 2.69 13.38 6.62
N GLU A 115 1.98 12.57 7.42
CA GLU A 115 2.56 11.38 8.08
C GLU A 115 3.10 10.35 7.08
N LEU A 116 2.39 10.16 5.96
CA LEU A 116 2.87 9.31 4.85
C LEU A 116 4.15 9.87 4.23
N ALA A 117 4.22 11.19 4.01
CA ALA A 117 5.39 11.85 3.48
C ALA A 117 6.60 11.78 4.44
N GLU A 118 6.37 11.98 5.74
CA GLU A 118 7.38 11.92 6.79
C GLU A 118 7.98 10.53 6.91
N SER A 119 7.14 9.50 6.96
CA SER A 119 7.58 8.10 7.01
C SER A 119 8.45 7.77 5.79
N PHE A 120 8.02 8.16 4.58
CA PHE A 120 8.81 7.91 3.37
C PHE A 120 10.15 8.65 3.38
N ALA A 121 10.15 9.93 3.76
CA ALA A 121 11.38 10.72 3.81
C ALA A 121 12.38 10.18 4.86
N LYS A 122 11.90 9.63 5.98
CA LYS A 122 12.72 9.03 7.03
C LYS A 122 13.48 7.80 6.55
N HIS A 123 12.88 6.98 5.69
CA HIS A 123 13.44 5.71 5.22
C HIS A 123 14.18 5.82 3.87
N THR A 124 13.98 6.89 3.11
CA THR A 124 14.64 7.10 1.78
C THR A 124 15.79 8.10 1.82
N LYS A 125 15.96 8.88 2.89
CA LYS A 125 17.15 9.70 3.12
C LYS A 125 18.30 8.82 3.64
N ALA A 126 18.99 8.15 2.72
CA ALA A 126 20.28 7.49 2.94
C ALA A 126 21.35 8.14 2.06
#